data_AF-A0A353FLA7-F1
#
_entry.id   AF-A0A353FLA7-F1
#
_cell.length_a   1.000
_cell.length_b   1.000
_cell.length_c   1.000
_cell.angle_alpha   90.00
_cell.angle_beta   90.00
_cell.angle_gamma   90.00
#
_symmetry.space_group_name_H-M   'P 1'
#
loop_
_entity.id
_entity.type
_entity.pdbx_description
1 polymer ?
#
loop_
_entity_poly.entity_id
_entity_poly.type
_entity_poly.pdbx_seq_one_letter_code
_entity_poly.pdbx_strand_id
1 'polypeptide(L)'
;MSLPFDPQAGPVSLHALRHSTSHIMADAVLRLFPDAKVAIGPPVDHGFYYDFELPRPLTEEDLPLIEKEMRKVLSEAGAFTCSTLTRGEAVARLSDSGQAYKLELLGDIPEEEEITFFDHGTWSDLCEGPHVEDAGQIPVDGFKLTHTAGAYWRGDADKP
;
A
#
# COMPACT_ATOMS: atom_id res chain seq x y z
N MET A 1 29.20 3.43 23.02
CA MET A 1 29.66 3.99 21.73
C MET A 1 28.58 3.67 20.72
N SER A 2 27.54 4.50 20.62
CA SER A 2 26.51 4.34 19.59
C SER A 2 27.15 4.84 18.30
N LEU A 3 27.37 3.95 17.34
CA LEU A 3 27.63 4.40 15.98
C LEU A 3 26.40 5.21 15.54
N PRO A 4 26.58 6.37 14.88
CA PRO A 4 25.46 7.02 14.22
C PRO A 4 24.92 6.02 13.18
N PHE A 5 23.67 5.62 13.34
CA PHE A 5 22.94 4.91 12.30
C PHE A 5 22.74 5.92 11.17
N ASP A 6 23.65 5.89 10.20
CA ASP A 6 23.42 6.52 8.92
C ASP A 6 22.47 5.58 8.16
N PRO A 7 21.20 5.98 7.89
CA PRO A 7 20.30 5.13 7.13
C PRO A 7 21.01 4.78 5.83
N GLN A 8 21.32 3.49 5.65
CA GLN A 8 22.14 2.99 4.55
C GLN A 8 21.70 3.65 3.26
N ALA A 9 22.61 4.45 2.68
CA ALA A 9 22.55 4.92 1.30
C ALA A 9 22.74 3.71 0.36
N GLY A 10 21.82 2.75 0.46
CA GLY A 10 21.67 1.68 -0.51
C GLY A 10 21.14 2.24 -1.83
N PRO A 11 21.14 1.44 -2.90
CA PRO A 11 20.65 1.89 -4.21
C PRO A 11 19.16 2.28 -4.20
N VAL A 12 18.40 1.86 -3.18
CA VAL A 12 16.97 2.12 -3.03
C VAL A 12 16.71 2.86 -1.72
N SER A 13 15.91 3.92 -1.77
CA SER A 13 15.58 4.69 -0.57
C SER A 13 14.67 3.89 0.38
N LEU A 14 14.84 4.10 1.70
CA LEU A 14 13.95 3.49 2.70
C LEU A 14 12.49 3.92 2.51
N HIS A 15 12.27 5.13 2.00
CA HIS A 15 10.94 5.62 1.66
C HIS A 15 10.29 4.72 0.60
N ALA A 16 10.95 4.49 -0.53
CA ALA A 16 10.46 3.62 -1.60
C ALA A 16 10.27 2.18 -1.13
N LEU A 17 11.21 1.64 -0.34
CA LEU A 17 11.08 0.29 0.23
C LEU A 17 9.84 0.16 1.11
N ARG A 18 9.63 1.08 2.06
CA ARG A 18 8.48 1.05 2.97
C ARG A 18 7.17 1.25 2.20
N HIS A 19 7.16 2.12 1.21
CA HIS A 19 5.99 2.37 0.38
C HIS A 19 5.62 1.17 -0.49
N SER A 20 6.59 0.54 -1.14
CA SER A 20 6.35 -0.72 -1.87
C SER A 20 5.91 -1.84 -0.94
N THR A 21 6.46 -1.91 0.29
CA THR A 21 6.02 -2.91 1.27
C THR A 21 4.58 -2.68 1.72
N SER A 22 4.10 -1.44 1.82
CA SER A 22 2.69 -1.15 2.12
C SER A 22 1.77 -1.63 1.00
N HIS A 23 2.18 -1.53 -0.27
CA HIS A 23 1.42 -2.09 -1.40
C HIS A 23 1.34 -3.62 -1.34
N ILE A 24 2.45 -4.30 -1.03
CA ILE A 24 2.47 -5.76 -0.82
C ILE A 24 1.52 -6.16 0.32
N MET A 25 1.46 -5.37 1.39
CA MET A 25 0.51 -5.59 2.48
C MET A 25 -0.94 -5.42 2.02
N ALA A 26 -1.25 -4.40 1.22
CA ALA A 26 -2.59 -4.18 0.71
C ALA A 26 -3.07 -5.31 -0.20
N ASP A 27 -2.23 -5.80 -1.13
CA ASP A 27 -2.55 -6.98 -1.94
C ASP A 27 -2.79 -8.21 -1.03
N ALA A 28 -1.91 -8.47 -0.08
CA ALA A 28 -2.07 -9.58 0.86
C ALA A 28 -3.39 -9.51 1.66
N VAL A 29 -3.77 -8.33 2.13
CA VAL A 29 -5.05 -8.11 2.81
C VAL A 29 -6.22 -8.34 1.87
N LEU A 30 -6.19 -7.82 0.64
CA LEU A 30 -7.25 -8.03 -0.36
C LEU A 30 -7.43 -9.51 -0.74
N ARG A 31 -6.35 -10.30 -0.75
CA ARG A 31 -6.44 -11.76 -0.97
C ARG A 31 -7.12 -12.49 0.19
N LEU A 32 -6.88 -12.06 1.42
CA LEU A 32 -7.47 -12.65 2.63
C LEU A 32 -8.90 -12.13 2.89
N PHE A 33 -9.17 -10.89 2.48
CA PHE A 33 -10.43 -10.18 2.66
C PHE A 33 -10.84 -9.52 1.33
N PRO A 34 -11.44 -10.27 0.39
CA PRO A 34 -11.75 -9.76 -0.96
C PRO A 34 -12.71 -8.57 -0.99
N ASP A 35 -13.56 -8.45 0.03
CA ASP A 35 -14.53 -7.34 0.17
C ASP A 35 -13.93 -6.11 0.86
N ALA A 36 -12.63 -6.14 1.19
CA ALA A 36 -11.95 -5.02 1.83
C ALA A 36 -11.83 -3.82 0.89
N LYS A 37 -11.97 -2.62 1.44
CA LYS A 37 -11.68 -1.38 0.71
C LYS A 37 -10.38 -0.77 1.20
N VAL A 38 -9.50 -0.43 0.29
CA VAL A 38 -8.21 0.21 0.56
C VAL A 38 -8.36 1.72 0.57
N ALA A 39 -7.78 2.37 1.58
CA ALA A 39 -7.79 3.83 1.70
C ALA A 39 -6.38 4.41 1.43
N ILE A 40 -5.61 4.71 2.48
CA ILE A 40 -4.29 5.36 2.38
C ILE A 40 -3.25 4.47 3.06
N GLY A 41 -2.08 4.32 2.43
CA GLY A 41 -0.98 3.53 3.00
C GLY A 41 0.41 4.12 2.78
N PRO A 42 0.74 5.24 3.43
CA PRO A 42 1.97 5.94 3.19
C PRO A 42 3.13 5.31 3.97
N PRO A 43 4.38 5.48 3.50
CA PRO A 43 5.54 5.24 4.34
C PRO A 43 5.60 6.29 5.46
N VAL A 44 6.15 5.91 6.61
CA VAL A 44 6.43 6.80 7.73
C VAL A 44 7.89 6.66 8.18
N ASP A 45 8.35 7.56 9.05
CA ASP A 45 9.75 7.66 9.51
C ASP A 45 10.37 6.34 9.97
N HIS A 46 9.56 5.46 10.57
CA HIS A 46 10.00 4.19 11.12
C HIS A 46 9.22 2.97 10.61
N GLY A 47 8.48 3.08 9.51
CA GLY A 47 7.68 1.97 8.98
C GLY A 47 6.72 2.38 7.88
N PHE A 48 5.54 1.77 7.89
CA PHE A 48 4.41 2.10 7.02
C PHE A 48 3.12 1.68 7.76
N TYR A 49 1.99 2.19 7.29
CA TYR A 49 0.68 1.69 7.66
C TYR A 49 -0.18 1.60 6.40
N TYR A 50 -1.36 1.01 6.52
CA TYR A 50 -2.38 1.06 5.48
C TYR A 50 -3.76 0.95 6.14
N ASP A 51 -4.64 1.88 5.80
CA ASP A 51 -6.01 1.93 6.30
C ASP A 51 -6.93 1.08 5.41
N PHE A 52 -7.75 0.26 6.05
CA PHE A 52 -8.70 -0.64 5.39
C PHE A 52 -10.08 -0.53 6.03
N GLU A 53 -11.12 -0.46 5.20
CA GLU A 53 -12.46 -0.83 5.64
C GLU A 53 -12.61 -2.35 5.47
N LEU A 54 -12.81 -3.05 6.57
CA LEU A 54 -12.88 -4.50 6.63
C LEU A 54 -14.25 -4.96 7.13
N PRO A 55 -14.73 -6.15 6.71
CA PRO A 55 -16.00 -6.71 7.18
C PRO A 55 -15.98 -7.01 8.69
N ARG A 56 -14.78 -7.17 9.27
CA ARG A 56 -14.55 -7.25 10.71
C ARG A 56 -13.21 -6.60 11.07
N PRO A 57 -13.03 -6.12 12.32
CA PRO A 57 -11.71 -5.71 12.80
C PRO A 57 -10.69 -6.85 12.72
N LEU A 58 -9.44 -6.48 12.43
CA LEU A 58 -8.30 -7.39 12.53
C LEU A 58 -7.95 -7.68 13.98
N THR A 59 -7.57 -8.93 14.25
CA THR A 59 -7.05 -9.37 15.54
C THR A 59 -5.53 -9.54 15.46
N GLU A 60 -4.86 -9.67 16.61
CA GLU A 60 -3.42 -9.97 16.64
C GLU A 60 -3.07 -11.31 15.98
N GLU A 61 -4.03 -12.24 15.92
CA GLU A 61 -3.87 -13.53 15.25
C GLU A 61 -3.89 -13.41 13.72
N ASP A 62 -4.49 -12.35 13.17
CA ASP A 62 -4.49 -12.09 11.72
C ASP A 62 -3.14 -11.59 11.23
N LEU A 63 -2.36 -10.87 12.06
CA LEU A 63 -1.06 -10.32 11.68
C LEU A 63 -0.08 -11.35 11.11
N PRO A 64 0.19 -12.51 11.77
CA PRO A 64 1.07 -13.52 11.21
C PRO A 64 0.50 -14.18 9.94
N LEU A 65 -0.84 -14.20 9.77
CA LEU A 65 -1.46 -14.71 8.54
C LEU A 65 -1.24 -13.72 7.37
N ILE A 66 -1.42 -12.43 7.63
CA ILE A 66 -1.16 -11.37 6.64
C ILE A 66 0.32 -11.37 6.29
N GLU A 67 1.25 -11.43 7.25
CA GLU A 67 2.68 -11.50 6.95
C GLU A 67 3.06 -12.72 6.10
N LYS A 68 2.41 -13.87 6.35
CA LYS A 68 2.63 -15.06 5.54
C LYS A 68 2.14 -14.85 4.11
N GLU A 69 0.95 -14.26 3.93
CA GLU A 69 0.44 -13.94 2.60
C GLU A 69 1.29 -12.86 1.93
N MET A 70 1.79 -11.84 2.64
CA MET A 70 2.72 -10.84 2.12
C MET A 70 3.98 -11.48 1.53
N ARG A 71 4.59 -12.47 2.22
CA ARG A 71 5.75 -13.20 1.69
C ARG A 71 5.40 -13.98 0.42
N LYS A 72 4.18 -14.48 0.31
CA LYS A 72 3.69 -15.18 -0.89
C LYS A 72 3.44 -14.20 -2.04
N VAL A 73 2.75 -13.08 -1.79
CA VAL A 73 2.60 -11.98 -2.76
C VAL A 73 3.97 -11.55 -3.27
N LEU A 74 4.92 -11.33 -2.36
CA LEU A 74 6.27 -10.90 -2.71
C LEU A 74 6.99 -11.88 -3.63
N SER A 75 6.76 -13.18 -3.48
CA SER A 75 7.33 -14.21 -4.35
C SER A 75 6.69 -14.30 -5.74
N GLU A 76 5.48 -13.76 -5.89
CA GLU A 76 4.72 -13.71 -7.15
C GLU A 76 4.84 -12.35 -7.84
N ALA A 77 5.17 -11.31 -7.07
CA ALA A 77 5.37 -9.95 -7.55
C ALA A 77 6.65 -9.84 -8.40
N GLY A 78 6.67 -8.84 -9.27
CA GLY A 78 7.80 -8.56 -10.15
C GLY A 78 8.16 -7.08 -10.17
N ALA A 79 8.40 -6.56 -11.38
CA ALA A 79 8.72 -5.16 -11.59
C ALA A 79 7.56 -4.26 -11.14
N PHE A 80 7.88 -3.21 -10.39
CA PHE A 80 6.94 -2.14 -10.09
C PHE A 80 6.89 -1.21 -11.30
N THR A 81 5.77 -1.23 -12.01
CA THR A 81 5.56 -0.45 -13.22
C THR A 81 4.57 0.68 -12.94
N CYS A 82 4.96 1.90 -13.30
CA CYS A 82 4.08 3.05 -13.24
C CYS A 82 3.32 3.17 -14.56
N SER A 83 2.01 3.33 -14.48
CA SER A 83 1.15 3.63 -15.62
C SER A 83 0.34 4.89 -15.33
N THR A 84 0.29 5.80 -16.30
CA THR A 84 -0.54 7.01 -16.21
C THR A 84 -1.86 6.73 -16.91
N LEU A 85 -2.97 7.01 -16.23
CA LEU A 85 -4.31 6.87 -16.78
C LEU A 85 -4.97 8.24 -16.88
N THR A 86 -5.88 8.39 -17.85
CA THR A 86 -6.77 9.55 -17.83
C THR A 86 -7.72 9.46 -16.65
N ARG A 87 -8.24 10.61 -16.19
CA ARG A 87 -9.21 10.64 -15.08
C ARG A 87 -10.43 9.77 -15.33
N GLY A 88 -10.94 9.73 -16.56
CA GLY A 88 -12.06 8.87 -16.93
C GLY A 88 -11.74 7.38 -16.80
N GLU A 89 -10.56 6.95 -17.26
CA GLU A 89 -10.11 5.56 -17.12
C GLU A 89 -9.86 5.18 -15.66
N ALA A 90 -9.26 6.08 -14.89
CA ALA A 90 -9.03 5.88 -13.46
C ALA A 90 -10.36 5.74 -12.68
N VAL A 91 -11.35 6.58 -12.98
CA VAL A 91 -12.70 6.47 -12.39
C VAL A 91 -13.34 5.14 -12.76
N ALA A 92 -13.29 4.73 -14.02
CA ALA A 92 -13.85 3.45 -14.45
C ALA A 92 -13.20 2.27 -13.72
N ARG A 93 -11.86 2.23 -13.68
CA ARG A 93 -11.08 1.17 -13.01
C ARG A 93 -11.38 1.07 -11.52
N LEU A 94 -11.47 2.20 -10.82
CA LEU A 94 -11.73 2.22 -9.38
C LEU A 94 -13.20 1.93 -9.05
N SER A 95 -14.13 2.31 -9.95
CA SER A 95 -15.56 1.99 -9.80
C SER A 95 -15.82 0.50 -10.00
N ASP A 96 -15.19 -0.11 -11.01
CA ASP A 96 -15.33 -1.55 -11.29
C ASP A 96 -14.77 -2.43 -10.16
N SER A 97 -13.76 -1.92 -9.44
CA SER A 97 -13.17 -2.60 -8.28
C SER A 97 -13.87 -2.29 -6.94
N GLY A 98 -14.88 -1.43 -6.93
CA GLY A 98 -15.63 -1.07 -5.72
C GLY A 98 -14.84 -0.25 -4.69
N GLN A 99 -13.71 0.35 -5.08
CA GLN A 99 -12.79 1.04 -4.19
C GLN A 99 -13.21 2.51 -3.97
N ALA A 100 -14.26 2.70 -3.17
CA ALA A 100 -14.87 4.01 -2.92
C ALA A 100 -13.89 5.06 -2.36
N TYR A 101 -13.02 4.69 -1.42
CA TYR A 101 -12.03 5.63 -0.86
C TYR A 101 -11.03 6.11 -1.91
N LYS A 102 -10.59 5.22 -2.81
CA LYS A 102 -9.68 5.58 -3.91
C LYS A 102 -10.37 6.50 -4.92
N LEU A 103 -11.67 6.33 -5.15
CA LEU A 103 -12.46 7.28 -5.97
C LEU A 103 -12.52 8.68 -5.34
N GLU A 104 -12.72 8.75 -4.01
CA GLU A 104 -12.66 10.03 -3.30
C GLU A 104 -11.27 10.67 -3.40
N LEU A 105 -10.21 9.90 -3.19
CA LEU A 105 -8.83 10.38 -3.32
C LEU A 105 -8.52 10.86 -4.74
N LEU A 106 -8.98 10.12 -5.75
CA LEU A 106 -8.86 10.54 -7.16
C LEU A 106 -9.55 11.88 -7.42
N GLY A 107 -10.68 12.14 -6.76
CA GLY A 107 -11.41 13.40 -6.84
C GLY A 107 -10.63 14.60 -6.28
N ASP A 108 -9.72 14.36 -5.33
CA ASP A 108 -8.88 15.40 -4.74
C ASP A 108 -7.65 15.75 -5.58
N ILE A 109 -7.24 14.86 -6.49
CA ILE A 109 -6.09 15.10 -7.39
C ILE A 109 -6.45 16.24 -8.36
N PRO A 110 -5.70 17.36 -8.38
CA PRO A 110 -5.92 18.48 -9.30
C PRO A 110 -5.96 18.07 -10.79
N GLU A 111 -6.65 18.83 -11.64
CA GLU A 111 -6.80 18.49 -13.06
C GLU A 111 -5.47 18.46 -13.83
N GLU A 112 -4.50 19.25 -13.38
CA GLU A 112 -3.19 19.39 -13.97
C GLU A 112 -2.19 18.30 -13.54
N GLU A 113 -2.52 17.51 -12.52
CA GLU A 113 -1.66 16.45 -12.00
C GLU A 113 -1.92 15.12 -12.72
N GLU A 114 -0.83 14.38 -12.94
CA GLU A 114 -0.90 13.05 -13.55
C GLU A 114 -1.50 12.04 -12.57
N ILE A 115 -2.43 11.22 -13.05
CA ILE A 115 -3.02 10.14 -12.27
C ILE A 115 -2.24 8.87 -12.56
N THR A 116 -1.41 8.47 -11.61
CA THR A 116 -0.52 7.33 -11.73
C THR A 116 -1.01 6.13 -10.92
N PHE A 117 -0.80 4.95 -11.50
CA PHE A 117 -1.04 3.66 -10.87
C PHE A 117 0.26 2.86 -10.88
N PHE A 118 0.62 2.30 -9.72
CA PHE A 118 1.76 1.40 -9.59
C PHE A 118 1.28 -0.04 -9.52
N ASP A 119 1.73 -0.86 -10.47
CA ASP A 119 1.44 -2.29 -10.57
C ASP A 119 2.71 -3.10 -10.30
N HIS A 120 2.61 -4.16 -9.50
CA HIS A 120 3.73 -5.06 -9.17
C HIS A 120 3.50 -6.49 -9.66
N GLY A 121 2.66 -6.67 -10.68
CA GLY A 121 2.33 -7.93 -11.35
C GLY A 121 1.09 -8.64 -10.82
N THR A 122 0.75 -8.46 -9.54
CA THR A 122 -0.38 -9.13 -8.89
C THR A 122 -1.50 -8.18 -8.51
N TRP A 123 -1.17 -6.93 -8.22
CA TRP A 123 -2.11 -5.88 -7.86
C TRP A 123 -1.56 -4.51 -8.26
N SER A 124 -2.47 -3.53 -8.36
CA SER A 124 -2.16 -2.17 -8.77
C SER A 124 -2.93 -1.17 -7.93
N ASP A 125 -2.24 -0.12 -7.51
CA ASP A 125 -2.79 0.92 -6.63
C ASP A 125 -2.65 2.33 -7.24
N LEU A 126 -3.61 3.19 -6.93
CA LEU A 126 -3.52 4.63 -7.19
C LEU A 126 -2.49 5.23 -6.24
N CYS A 127 -1.37 5.70 -6.79
CA CYS A 127 -0.25 6.18 -5.99
C CYS A 127 0.71 7.03 -6.83
N GLU A 128 1.31 8.06 -6.22
CA GLU A 128 2.34 8.93 -6.83
C GLU A 128 3.75 8.30 -6.79
N GLY A 129 3.98 7.36 -5.87
CA GLY A 129 5.31 6.78 -5.62
C GLY A 129 6.22 7.69 -4.77
N PRO A 130 7.55 7.56 -4.87
CA PRO A 130 8.27 6.54 -5.62
C PRO A 130 8.15 5.15 -4.98
N HIS A 131 8.33 4.12 -5.80
CA HIS A 131 8.42 2.71 -5.40
C HIS A 131 9.80 2.15 -5.75
N VAL A 132 10.09 0.95 -5.23
CA VAL A 132 11.23 0.14 -5.71
C VAL A 132 11.06 -0.18 -7.20
N GLU A 133 12.13 -0.56 -7.90
CA GLU A 133 12.06 -0.96 -9.31
C GLU A 133 11.49 -2.37 -9.47
N ASP A 134 11.82 -3.26 -8.54
CA ASP A 134 11.39 -4.65 -8.53
C ASP A 134 11.11 -5.13 -7.11
N ALA A 135 10.05 -5.92 -6.96
CA ALA A 135 9.65 -6.50 -5.68
C ALA A 135 10.78 -7.29 -5.00
N GLY A 136 11.69 -7.92 -5.76
CA GLY A 136 12.86 -8.62 -5.24
C GLY A 136 13.86 -7.74 -4.50
N GLN A 137 13.75 -6.41 -4.58
CA GLN A 137 14.53 -5.47 -3.76
C GLN A 137 14.03 -5.39 -2.30
N ILE A 138 12.79 -5.82 -2.03
CA ILE A 138 12.24 -5.90 -0.67
C ILE A 138 12.77 -7.20 -0.02
N PRO A 139 13.53 -7.13 1.08
CA PRO A 139 13.98 -8.34 1.75
C PRO A 139 12.79 -9.11 2.32
N VAL A 140 12.68 -10.41 2.01
CA VAL A 140 11.57 -11.28 2.45
C VAL A 140 11.40 -11.30 3.98
N ASP A 141 12.50 -11.21 4.72
CA ASP A 141 12.53 -11.14 6.19
C ASP A 141 12.72 -9.70 6.71
N GLY A 142 12.59 -8.70 5.83
CA GLY A 142 12.86 -7.28 6.11
C GLY A 142 11.67 -6.49 6.67
N PHE A 143 10.52 -7.13 6.81
CA PHE A 143 9.31 -6.48 7.33
C PHE A 143 8.65 -7.31 8.42
N LYS A 144 7.90 -6.61 9.28
CA LYS A 144 7.10 -7.18 10.36
C LYS A 144 5.90 -6.28 10.62
N LEU A 145 4.72 -6.85 10.75
CA LEU A 145 3.53 -6.14 11.19
C LEU A 145 3.54 -6.06 12.72
N THR A 146 3.31 -4.86 13.25
CA THR A 146 3.53 -4.59 14.69
C THR A 146 2.24 -4.64 15.48
N HIS A 147 1.20 -3.94 15.02
CA HIS A 147 -0.08 -3.83 15.69
C HIS A 147 -1.15 -3.36 14.69
N THR A 148 -2.40 -3.43 15.13
CA THR A 148 -3.54 -2.81 14.45
C THR A 148 -4.02 -1.62 15.26
N ALA A 149 -4.59 -0.63 14.60
CA ALA A 149 -5.19 0.54 15.24
C ALA A 149 -6.46 0.93 14.47
N GLY A 150 -7.40 1.58 15.15
CA GLY A 150 -8.55 2.20 14.49
C GLY A 150 -8.17 3.60 14.00
N ALA A 151 -8.56 3.92 12.78
CA ALA A 151 -8.46 5.26 12.20
C ALA A 151 -9.82 5.62 11.61
N TYR A 152 -10.23 6.87 11.77
CA TYR A 152 -11.42 7.40 11.11
C TYR A 152 -11.03 7.96 9.75
N TRP A 153 -11.85 7.74 8.72
CA TRP A 153 -11.59 8.29 7.40
C TRP A 153 -11.44 9.82 7.44
N ARG A 154 -10.27 10.30 7.00
CA ARG A 154 -9.86 11.72 7.07
C ARG A 154 -9.91 12.34 8.48
N GLY A 155 -9.87 11.51 9.52
CA GLY A 155 -9.98 11.95 10.91
C GLY A 155 -11.38 12.45 11.30
N ASP A 156 -12.41 12.15 10.50
CA ASP A 156 -13.79 12.52 10.77
C ASP A 156 -14.49 11.40 11.55
N ALA A 157 -14.80 11.63 12.82
CA ALA A 157 -15.39 10.62 13.69
C ALA A 157 -16.80 10.15 13.28
N ASP A 158 -17.46 10.88 12.37
CA ASP A 158 -18.74 10.48 11.78
C ASP A 158 -18.57 9.56 10.57
N LYS A 159 -17.32 9.34 10.11
CA LYS A 159 -16.97 8.45 9.01
C LYS A 159 -16.23 7.22 9.52
N PRO A 160 -16.45 6.05 8.88
CA PRO A 160 -15.81 4.80 9.29
C PRO A 160 -14.29 4.82 9.17
#